data_AF-A0A7M2X3W7-F1
#
_entry.id   AF-A0A7M2X3W7-F1
#
_cell.length_a   1.000
_cell.length_b   1.000
_cell.length_c   1.000
_cell.angle_alpha   90.00
_cell.angle_beta   90.00
_cell.angle_gamma   90.00
#
_symmetry.space_group_name_H-M   'P 1'
#
loop_
_entity.id
_entity.type
_entity.pdbx_description
1 polymer ?
#
loop_
_entity_poly.entity_id
_entity_poly.type
_entity_poly.pdbx_seq_one_letter_code
_entity_poly.pdbx_strand_id
1 'polypeptide(L)'
;MADTAVPGVDPQIHALCEAFRADYRAVQAEIGKAIVGHHEIVDGVLTCLFVGGHALLEGVPGLGKTALIRALASALNLKFSRIQFTPDLMPADVIGTNVIMENEHGHKGFQFMHGPIFSQIVLADEINRATPKTQSALLEAMQEKQVTAGGEVRKLEEPFFVMATQNPLEQEGTYPLPEAQLDRFFYKLSVQYSGREELREILNRTTTGHKVEIRPVLDGEKIIRHQQLVKRVVIAPHVQDYAIRCVLATHPQGVYATPMVNQFLRVGASPRAAQAITLAAKVRALLDNRFHVSFRDIKEVVVPAMRHRVILNFEGEAEGMTTDMVLEKVITDTPQTIESELVAGKA
;
A
#
# COMPACT_ATOMS: atom_id res chain seq x y z
N MET A 1 8.91 34.36 -3.28
CA MET A 1 10.04 33.45 -3.53
C MET A 1 11.05 33.70 -2.44
N ALA A 2 10.91 33.01 -1.31
CA ALA A 2 11.88 33.08 -0.22
C ALA A 2 12.73 31.80 -0.33
N ASP A 3 14.04 31.99 -0.33
CA ASP A 3 15.04 30.95 -0.47
C ASP A 3 14.93 29.96 0.71
N THR A 4 14.33 28.80 0.48
CA THR A 4 14.08 27.74 1.48
C THR A 4 15.25 26.77 1.60
N ALA A 5 16.47 27.21 1.27
CA ALA A 5 17.66 26.39 1.43
C ALA A 5 17.87 26.05 2.91
N VAL A 6 17.62 24.80 3.29
CA VAL A 6 17.96 24.30 4.63
C VAL A 6 19.48 24.28 4.76
N PRO A 7 20.08 24.99 5.73
CA PRO A 7 21.53 25.08 5.87
C PRO A 7 22.17 23.69 6.03
N GLY A 8 23.19 23.39 5.24
CA GLY A 8 23.99 22.15 5.34
C GLY A 8 23.50 20.97 4.51
N VAL A 9 22.44 21.11 3.71
CA VAL A 9 22.01 20.09 2.74
C VAL A 9 22.57 20.43 1.36
N ASP A 10 23.13 19.43 0.67
CA ASP A 10 23.62 19.57 -0.71
C ASP A 10 22.51 20.15 -1.61
N PRO A 11 22.77 21.25 -2.37
CA PRO A 11 21.81 21.83 -3.30
C PRO A 11 21.18 20.82 -4.26
N GLN A 12 21.92 19.78 -4.65
CA GLN A 12 21.39 18.70 -5.50
C GLN A 12 20.32 17.87 -4.79
N ILE A 13 20.48 17.60 -3.49
CA ILE A 13 19.47 16.88 -2.68
C ILE A 13 18.22 17.72 -2.52
N HIS A 14 18.37 19.04 -2.31
CA HIS A 14 17.23 19.94 -2.21
C HIS A 14 16.40 19.93 -3.49
N ALA A 15 17.03 20.05 -4.67
CA ALA A 15 16.36 20.00 -5.96
C ALA A 15 15.64 18.65 -6.20
N LEU A 16 16.22 17.53 -5.75
CA LEU A 16 15.58 16.22 -5.84
C LEU A 16 14.32 16.13 -4.95
N CYS A 17 14.36 16.68 -3.74
CA CYS A 17 13.22 16.70 -2.83
C CYS A 17 12.11 17.63 -3.31
N GLU A 18 12.46 18.77 -3.92
CA GLU A 18 11.47 19.64 -4.58
C GLU A 18 10.82 18.96 -5.78
N ALA A 19 11.61 18.28 -6.62
CA ALA A 19 11.09 17.51 -7.74
C ALA A 19 10.15 16.40 -7.27
N PHE A 20 10.51 15.66 -6.20
CA PHE A 20 9.64 14.66 -5.60
C PHE A 20 8.29 15.24 -5.16
N ARG A 21 8.31 16.36 -4.43
CA ARG A 21 7.08 17.02 -3.97
C ARG A 21 6.22 17.52 -5.13
N ALA A 22 6.84 18.10 -6.15
CA ALA A 22 6.15 18.59 -7.33
C ALA A 22 5.49 17.44 -8.09
N ASP A 23 6.23 16.35 -8.34
CA ASP A 23 5.73 15.17 -9.03
C ASP A 23 4.61 14.48 -8.23
N TYR A 24 4.77 14.32 -6.91
CA TYR A 24 3.74 13.75 -6.04
C TYR A 24 2.44 14.56 -6.11
N ARG A 25 2.54 15.89 -5.94
CA ARG A 25 1.37 16.78 -6.00
C ARG A 25 0.75 16.84 -7.39
N ALA A 26 1.55 16.74 -8.45
CA ALA A 26 1.05 16.67 -9.82
C ALA A 26 0.20 15.41 -10.02
N VAL A 27 0.69 14.23 -9.62
CA VAL A 27 -0.09 12.98 -9.69
C VAL A 27 -1.34 13.07 -8.82
N GLN A 28 -1.21 13.57 -7.60
CA GLN A 28 -2.34 13.76 -6.68
C GLN A 28 -3.42 14.68 -7.28
N ALA A 29 -3.01 15.79 -7.91
CA ALA A 29 -3.92 16.72 -8.57
C ALA A 29 -4.63 16.09 -9.78
N GLU A 30 -3.91 15.33 -10.61
CA GLU A 30 -4.51 14.60 -11.75
C GLU A 30 -5.54 13.57 -11.27
N ILE A 31 -5.25 12.83 -10.20
CA ILE A 31 -6.19 11.88 -9.60
C ILE A 31 -7.42 12.60 -9.02
N GLY A 32 -7.20 13.74 -8.34
CA GLY A 32 -8.27 14.55 -7.73
C GLY A 32 -9.25 15.17 -8.73
N LYS A 33 -8.94 15.18 -10.03
CA LYS A 33 -9.91 15.55 -11.07
C LYS A 33 -11.02 14.50 -11.20
N ALA A 34 -10.68 13.22 -11.08
CA ALA A 34 -11.63 12.11 -11.22
C ALA A 34 -12.18 11.60 -9.88
N ILE A 35 -11.41 11.74 -8.80
CA ILE A 35 -11.78 11.29 -7.46
C ILE A 35 -12.16 12.49 -6.60
N VAL A 36 -13.34 12.38 -6.00
CA VAL A 36 -13.89 13.37 -5.07
C VAL A 36 -13.81 12.79 -3.68
N GLY A 37 -13.21 13.53 -2.75
CA GLY A 37 -12.93 13.02 -1.41
C GLY A 37 -11.81 12.00 -1.38
N HIS A 38 -11.73 11.22 -0.29
CA HIS A 38 -10.76 10.14 -0.11
C HIS A 38 -9.28 10.54 -0.25
N HIS A 39 -8.93 11.77 0.11
CA HIS A 39 -7.54 12.26 0.05
C HIS A 39 -6.56 11.32 0.77
N GLU A 40 -6.93 10.80 1.93
CA GLU A 40 -6.10 9.84 2.68
C GLU A 40 -5.87 8.52 1.94
N ILE A 41 -6.84 8.05 1.16
CA ILE A 41 -6.70 6.83 0.35
C ILE A 41 -5.77 7.09 -0.83
N VAL A 42 -5.92 8.25 -1.49
CA VAL A 42 -5.01 8.67 -2.57
C VAL A 42 -3.59 8.77 -2.03
N ASP A 43 -3.39 9.44 -0.90
CA ASP A 43 -2.09 9.62 -0.29
C ASP A 43 -1.46 8.30 0.15
N GLY A 44 -2.27 7.38 0.70
CA GLY A 44 -1.85 6.03 1.05
C GLY A 44 -1.40 5.21 -0.17
N VAL A 45 -2.16 5.28 -1.26
CA VAL A 45 -1.83 4.62 -2.54
C VAL A 45 -0.54 5.17 -3.14
N LEU A 46 -0.41 6.50 -3.19
CA LEU A 46 0.80 7.14 -3.71
C LEU A 46 2.01 6.83 -2.82
N THR A 47 1.82 6.78 -1.49
CA THR A 47 2.86 6.34 -0.57
C THR A 47 3.33 4.93 -0.92
N CYS A 48 2.43 3.97 -1.13
CA CYS A 48 2.79 2.61 -1.58
C CYS A 48 3.58 2.63 -2.90
N LEU A 49 3.17 3.43 -3.88
CA LEU A 49 3.89 3.57 -5.16
C LEU A 49 5.32 4.08 -4.96
N PHE A 50 5.50 5.16 -4.20
CA PHE A 50 6.80 5.81 -4.00
C PHE A 50 7.74 5.09 -3.02
N VAL A 51 7.24 4.11 -2.26
CA VAL A 51 8.09 3.20 -1.47
C VAL A 51 8.34 1.86 -2.17
N GLY A 52 7.70 1.60 -3.31
CA GLY A 52 7.76 0.32 -4.02
C GLY A 52 7.02 -0.81 -3.30
N GLY A 53 5.96 -0.45 -2.55
CA GLY A 53 5.07 -1.38 -1.86
C GLY A 53 3.72 -1.56 -2.58
N HIS A 54 2.92 -2.51 -2.11
CA HIS A 54 1.60 -2.82 -2.68
C HIS A 54 0.47 -2.39 -1.74
N ALA A 55 -0.68 -2.00 -2.30
CA ALA A 55 -1.82 -1.53 -1.52
C ALA A 55 -2.98 -2.53 -1.57
N LEU A 56 -3.63 -2.76 -0.43
CA LEU A 56 -4.88 -3.50 -0.32
C LEU A 56 -6.01 -2.53 0.04
N LEU A 57 -7.01 -2.39 -0.83
CA LEU A 57 -8.16 -1.51 -0.62
C LEU A 57 -9.39 -2.31 -0.20
N GLU A 58 -9.74 -2.19 1.07
CA GLU A 58 -10.95 -2.78 1.63
C GLU A 58 -12.09 -1.76 1.62
N GLY A 59 -13.30 -2.21 1.30
CA GLY A 59 -14.49 -1.35 1.29
C GLY A 59 -15.58 -1.93 0.39
N VAL A 60 -16.79 -1.39 0.47
CA VAL A 60 -17.90 -1.90 -0.33
C VAL A 60 -17.77 -1.52 -1.81
N PRO A 61 -18.49 -2.21 -2.71
CA PRO A 61 -18.58 -1.83 -4.12
C PRO A 61 -19.13 -0.40 -4.29
N GLY A 62 -18.70 0.29 -5.34
CA GLY A 62 -19.22 1.62 -5.68
C GLY A 62 -18.52 2.81 -5.00
N LEU A 63 -17.53 2.58 -4.12
CA LEU A 63 -16.76 3.67 -3.47
C LEU A 63 -15.62 4.24 -4.34
N GLY A 64 -15.78 4.24 -5.66
CA GLY A 64 -14.80 4.85 -6.57
C GLY A 64 -13.42 4.16 -6.67
N LYS A 65 -13.22 2.97 -6.08
CA LYS A 65 -11.92 2.25 -6.13
C LYS A 65 -11.41 2.00 -7.55
N THR A 66 -12.29 1.51 -8.43
CA THR A 66 -11.93 1.27 -9.85
C THR A 66 -11.64 2.59 -10.57
N ALA A 67 -12.34 3.68 -10.21
CA ALA A 67 -12.08 5.01 -10.77
C ALA A 67 -10.71 5.53 -10.31
N LEU A 68 -10.35 5.32 -9.03
CA LEU A 68 -9.06 5.73 -8.47
C LEU A 68 -7.91 5.09 -9.24
N ILE A 69 -8.03 3.80 -9.55
CA ILE A 69 -6.97 3.08 -10.23
C ILE A 69 -6.86 3.48 -11.69
N ARG A 70 -7.99 3.66 -12.39
CA ARG A 70 -7.97 4.18 -13.76
C ARG A 70 -7.38 5.58 -13.80
N ALA A 71 -7.68 6.41 -12.80
CA ALA A 71 -7.11 7.75 -12.68
C ALA A 71 -5.60 7.70 -12.43
N LEU A 72 -5.15 6.86 -11.50
CA LEU A 72 -3.73 6.62 -11.23
C LEU A 72 -3.01 6.12 -12.49
N ALA A 73 -3.55 5.11 -13.15
CA ALA A 73 -2.96 4.55 -14.37
C ALA A 73 -2.96 5.54 -15.55
N SER A 74 -3.88 6.51 -15.60
CA SER A 74 -3.88 7.55 -16.62
C SER A 74 -2.94 8.71 -16.29
N ALA A 75 -2.75 9.00 -14.99
CA ALA A 75 -1.81 10.01 -14.51
C ALA A 75 -0.34 9.55 -14.62
N LEU A 76 -0.12 8.23 -14.75
CA LEU A 76 1.19 7.61 -14.87
C LEU A 76 1.38 7.05 -16.28
N ASN A 77 2.52 7.32 -16.92
CA ASN A 77 2.86 6.72 -18.21
C ASN A 77 3.42 5.30 -18.01
N LEU A 78 2.57 4.37 -17.57
CA LEU A 78 2.92 3.00 -17.21
C LEU A 78 1.99 2.00 -17.89
N LYS A 79 2.49 0.78 -18.13
CA LYS A 79 1.63 -0.33 -18.56
C LYS A 79 0.64 -0.66 -17.44
N PHE A 80 -0.64 -0.71 -17.80
CA PHE A 80 -1.72 -1.03 -16.88
C PHE A 80 -2.38 -2.36 -17.27
N SER A 81 -2.76 -3.13 -16.26
CA SER A 81 -3.51 -4.37 -16.40
C SER A 81 -4.55 -4.50 -15.29
N ARG A 82 -5.69 -5.10 -15.62
CA ARG A 82 -6.77 -5.40 -14.69
C ARG A 82 -7.06 -6.89 -14.69
N ILE A 83 -7.07 -7.46 -13.50
CA ILE A 83 -7.42 -8.84 -13.23
C ILE A 83 -8.65 -8.83 -12.32
N GLN A 84 -9.75 -9.36 -12.82
CA GLN A 84 -10.92 -9.63 -11.99
C GLN A 84 -10.76 -11.02 -11.39
N PHE A 85 -10.68 -11.13 -10.07
CA PHE A 85 -10.60 -12.42 -9.42
C PHE A 85 -11.99 -13.05 -9.36
N THR A 86 -12.09 -14.26 -9.91
CA THR A 86 -13.31 -15.07 -9.93
C THR A 86 -12.98 -16.47 -9.40
N PRO A 87 -13.98 -17.25 -8.94
CA PRO A 87 -13.74 -18.58 -8.37
C PRO A 87 -13.07 -19.57 -9.34
N ASP A 88 -13.25 -19.37 -10.64
CA ASP A 88 -12.72 -20.18 -11.73
C ASP A 88 -11.35 -19.72 -12.24
N LEU A 89 -10.87 -18.54 -11.82
CA LEU A 89 -9.59 -18.00 -12.27
C LEU A 89 -8.42 -18.91 -11.83
N MET A 90 -7.62 -19.37 -12.79
CA MET A 90 -6.46 -20.21 -12.53
C MET A 90 -5.17 -19.39 -12.37
N PRO A 91 -4.14 -19.92 -11.68
CA PRO A 91 -2.83 -19.27 -11.61
C PRO A 91 -2.22 -18.93 -12.98
N ALA A 92 -2.45 -19.78 -13.97
CA ALA A 92 -1.99 -19.60 -15.35
C ALA A 92 -2.65 -18.39 -16.04
N ASP A 93 -3.89 -18.03 -15.66
CA ASP A 93 -4.58 -16.85 -16.21
C ASP A 93 -4.03 -15.54 -15.62
N VAL A 94 -3.33 -15.62 -14.48
CA VAL A 94 -2.66 -14.50 -13.82
C VAL A 94 -1.22 -14.38 -14.35
N ILE A 95 -0.47 -15.47 -14.29
CA ILE A 95 0.97 -15.51 -14.62
C ILE A 95 1.19 -15.58 -16.14
N GLY A 96 0.37 -16.34 -16.86
CA GLY A 96 0.62 -16.71 -18.25
C GLY A 96 0.91 -18.20 -18.39
N THR A 97 0.88 -18.69 -19.63
CA THR A 97 1.05 -20.11 -19.95
C THR A 97 1.79 -20.31 -21.27
N ASN A 98 2.41 -21.48 -21.43
CA ASN A 98 2.98 -21.90 -22.71
C ASN A 98 1.86 -22.47 -23.58
N VAL A 99 1.64 -21.86 -24.74
CA VAL A 99 0.73 -22.36 -25.76
C VAL A 99 1.52 -22.94 -26.93
N ILE A 100 0.98 -23.96 -27.58
CA ILE A 100 1.56 -24.48 -28.80
C ILE A 100 1.06 -23.59 -29.94
N MET A 101 1.96 -22.85 -30.56
CA MET A 101 1.68 -22.11 -31.79
C MET A 101 2.30 -22.82 -32.98
N GLU A 102 1.60 -22.78 -34.10
CA GLU A 102 2.10 -23.25 -35.38
C GLU A 102 2.67 -22.06 -36.15
N ASN A 103 3.95 -22.11 -36.46
CA ASN A 103 4.60 -21.04 -37.23
C ASN A 103 4.11 -21.10 -38.69
N GLU A 104 4.36 -20.04 -39.48
CA GLU A 104 3.98 -19.95 -40.90
C GLU A 104 4.50 -21.11 -41.78
N HIS A 105 5.43 -21.92 -41.27
CA HIS A 105 6.00 -23.11 -41.91
C HIS A 105 5.46 -24.46 -41.38
N GLY A 106 4.39 -24.47 -40.58
CA GLY A 106 3.76 -25.70 -40.06
C GLY A 106 4.48 -26.36 -38.87
N HIS A 107 5.50 -25.71 -38.31
CA HIS A 107 6.21 -26.22 -37.14
C HIS A 107 5.51 -25.80 -35.85
N LYS A 108 5.20 -26.77 -34.99
CA LYS A 108 4.63 -26.55 -33.65
C LYS A 108 5.74 -26.17 -32.66
N GLY A 109 5.73 -24.93 -32.19
CA GLY A 109 6.62 -24.42 -31.15
C GLY A 109 5.85 -24.06 -29.88
N PHE A 110 6.48 -24.17 -28.72
CA PHE A 110 5.94 -23.61 -27.48
C PHE A 110 6.24 -22.11 -27.43
N GLN A 111 5.21 -21.28 -27.34
CA GLN A 111 5.32 -19.84 -27.13
C GLN A 111 4.69 -19.47 -25.79
N PHE A 112 5.41 -18.69 -24.98
CA PHE A 112 4.88 -18.19 -23.73
C PHE A 112 3.96 -16.99 -23.98
N MET A 113 2.70 -17.13 -23.56
CA MET A 113 1.74 -16.05 -23.52
C MET A 113 1.79 -15.40 -22.15
N HIS A 114 2.26 -14.15 -22.12
CA HIS A 114 2.36 -13.37 -20.89
C HIS A 114 0.97 -13.14 -20.29
N GLY A 115 0.84 -13.46 -19.01
CA GLY A 115 -0.36 -13.13 -18.26
C GLY A 115 -0.46 -11.64 -17.92
N PRO A 116 -1.61 -11.20 -17.40
CA PRO A 116 -1.88 -9.81 -17.04
C PRO A 116 -0.93 -9.24 -15.98
N ILE A 117 -0.18 -10.05 -15.22
CA ILE A 117 0.82 -9.53 -14.27
C ILE A 117 2.04 -8.89 -14.92
N PHE A 118 2.29 -9.13 -16.22
CA PHE A 118 3.39 -8.53 -16.96
C PHE A 118 3.05 -7.09 -17.37
N SER A 119 2.82 -6.27 -16.35
CA SER A 119 2.44 -4.87 -16.42
C SER A 119 3.04 -4.13 -15.22
N GLN A 120 3.20 -2.82 -15.32
CA GLN A 120 3.80 -2.02 -14.24
C GLN A 120 2.78 -1.66 -13.15
N ILE A 121 1.49 -1.55 -13.52
CA ILE A 121 0.37 -1.39 -12.60
C ILE A 121 -0.62 -2.52 -12.81
N VAL A 122 -0.86 -3.31 -11.77
CA VAL A 122 -1.86 -4.39 -11.77
C VAL A 122 -2.96 -4.07 -10.77
N LEU A 123 -4.20 -3.98 -11.27
CA LEU A 123 -5.40 -4.00 -10.45
C LEU A 123 -5.86 -5.43 -10.26
N ALA A 124 -5.88 -5.90 -9.01
CA ALA A 124 -6.45 -7.20 -8.64
C ALA A 124 -7.78 -6.98 -7.93
N ASP A 125 -8.87 -6.96 -8.69
CA ASP A 125 -10.21 -6.74 -8.14
C ASP A 125 -10.74 -7.99 -7.45
N GLU A 126 -11.28 -7.82 -6.24
CA GLU A 126 -11.93 -8.87 -5.45
C GLU A 126 -11.05 -10.10 -5.22
N ILE A 127 -9.79 -9.88 -4.79
CA ILE A 127 -8.78 -10.94 -4.62
C ILE A 127 -9.26 -12.10 -3.73
N ASN A 128 -10.20 -11.83 -2.81
CA ASN A 128 -10.83 -12.85 -1.96
C ASN A 128 -11.79 -13.78 -2.71
N ARG A 129 -12.11 -13.60 -4.00
CA ARG A 129 -13.01 -14.49 -4.75
C ARG A 129 -12.30 -15.64 -5.45
N ALA A 130 -10.99 -15.56 -5.68
CA ALA A 130 -10.25 -16.67 -6.29
C ALA A 130 -9.73 -17.65 -5.25
N THR A 131 -9.41 -18.86 -5.71
CA THR A 131 -8.85 -19.91 -4.86
C THR A 131 -7.51 -19.50 -4.22
N PRO A 132 -7.11 -20.08 -3.06
CA PRO A 132 -5.84 -19.78 -2.42
C PRO A 132 -4.60 -19.99 -3.31
N LYS A 133 -4.67 -20.91 -4.29
CA LYS A 133 -3.57 -21.12 -5.25
C LYS A 133 -3.40 -19.94 -6.20
N THR A 134 -4.50 -19.39 -6.71
CA THR A 134 -4.50 -18.22 -7.60
C THR A 134 -4.09 -16.95 -6.85
N GLN A 135 -4.55 -16.79 -5.61
CA GLN A 135 -4.08 -15.72 -4.71
C GLN A 135 -2.56 -15.80 -4.50
N SER A 136 -2.05 -16.99 -4.20
CA SER A 136 -0.61 -17.22 -3.96
C SER A 136 0.25 -16.85 -5.17
N ALA A 137 -0.20 -17.16 -6.39
CA ALA A 137 0.51 -16.78 -7.62
C ALA A 137 0.74 -15.27 -7.76
N LEU A 138 -0.28 -14.45 -7.48
CA LEU A 138 -0.13 -12.99 -7.50
C LEU A 138 0.80 -12.50 -6.37
N LEU A 139 0.63 -13.05 -5.17
CA LEU A 139 1.40 -12.64 -3.97
C LEU A 139 2.87 -13.04 -4.03
N GLU A 140 3.19 -14.15 -4.70
CA GLU A 140 4.56 -14.57 -4.99
C GLU A 140 5.20 -13.58 -5.98
N ALA A 141 4.50 -13.26 -7.07
CA ALA A 141 4.95 -12.26 -8.04
C ALA A 141 5.21 -10.88 -7.39
N MET A 142 4.40 -10.48 -6.41
CA MET A 142 4.61 -9.26 -5.62
C MET A 142 5.90 -9.28 -4.79
N GLN A 143 6.27 -10.42 -4.21
CA GLN A 143 7.46 -10.50 -3.36
C GLN A 143 8.74 -10.72 -4.17
N GLU A 144 8.69 -11.62 -5.15
CA GLU A 144 9.86 -12.04 -5.92
C GLU A 144 10.15 -11.11 -7.09
N LYS A 145 9.17 -10.30 -7.52
CA LYS A 145 9.24 -9.44 -8.72
C LYS A 145 9.60 -10.20 -10.00
N GLN A 146 9.35 -11.50 -9.99
CA GLN A 146 9.58 -12.42 -11.09
C GLN A 146 8.61 -13.59 -10.94
N VAL A 147 8.40 -14.30 -12.04
CA VAL A 147 7.55 -15.49 -12.06
C VAL A 147 8.25 -16.61 -12.79
N THR A 148 8.00 -17.84 -12.35
CA THR A 148 8.51 -19.04 -13.00
C THR A 148 7.37 -19.73 -13.74
N ALA A 149 7.49 -19.84 -15.06
CA ALA A 149 6.49 -20.53 -15.88
C ALA A 149 7.17 -21.39 -16.93
N GLY A 150 6.78 -22.68 -17.01
CA GLY A 150 7.37 -23.63 -17.94
C GLY A 150 8.86 -23.91 -17.71
N GLY A 151 9.36 -23.72 -16.48
CA GLY A 151 10.77 -23.91 -16.12
C GLY A 151 11.66 -22.69 -16.36
N GLU A 152 11.14 -21.60 -16.94
CA GLU A 152 11.89 -20.36 -17.15
C GLU A 152 11.48 -19.28 -16.14
N VAL A 153 12.47 -18.60 -15.57
CA VAL A 153 12.27 -17.44 -14.71
C VAL A 153 12.13 -16.18 -15.56
N ARG A 154 11.06 -15.42 -15.36
CA ARG A 154 10.73 -14.20 -16.10
C ARG A 154 10.60 -13.04 -15.13
N LYS A 155 11.40 -12.00 -15.32
CA LYS A 155 11.36 -10.79 -14.48
C LYS A 155 10.19 -9.89 -14.87
N LEU A 156 9.58 -9.26 -13.87
CA LEU A 156 8.56 -8.24 -14.08
C LEU A 156 9.21 -6.89 -14.38
N GLU A 157 8.52 -6.07 -15.16
CA GLU A 157 8.98 -4.73 -15.51
C GLU A 157 8.83 -3.79 -14.31
N GLU A 158 9.90 -3.04 -13.98
CA GLU A 158 9.87 -2.08 -12.87
C GLU A 158 9.44 -0.68 -13.36
N PRO A 159 8.76 0.14 -12.51
CA PRO A 159 8.21 -0.22 -11.21
C PRO A 159 7.05 -1.20 -11.34
N PHE A 160 6.98 -2.17 -10.42
CA PHE A 160 5.88 -3.13 -10.33
C PHE A 160 5.00 -2.81 -9.12
N PHE A 161 3.79 -2.31 -9.38
CA PHE A 161 2.82 -1.91 -8.36
C PHE A 161 1.55 -2.74 -8.50
N VAL A 162 1.06 -3.24 -7.36
CA VAL A 162 -0.18 -4.02 -7.28
C VAL A 162 -1.12 -3.31 -6.33
N MET A 163 -2.32 -3.02 -6.82
CA MET A 163 -3.44 -2.58 -6.01
C MET A 163 -4.50 -3.67 -5.99
N ALA A 164 -4.67 -4.33 -4.85
CA ALA A 164 -5.70 -5.34 -4.67
C ALA A 164 -6.93 -4.72 -4.02
N THR A 165 -8.13 -5.17 -4.38
CA THR A 165 -9.37 -4.77 -3.71
C THR A 165 -10.04 -5.98 -3.04
N GLN A 166 -10.68 -5.72 -1.91
CA GLN A 166 -11.51 -6.70 -1.20
C GLN A 166 -12.85 -6.07 -0.81
N ASN A 167 -13.90 -6.88 -0.91
CA ASN A 167 -15.22 -6.55 -0.43
C ASN A 167 -15.48 -7.33 0.88
N PRO A 168 -15.58 -6.64 2.03
CA PRO A 168 -15.73 -7.31 3.32
C PRO A 168 -17.14 -7.89 3.55
N LEU A 169 -18.14 -7.48 2.77
CA LEU A 169 -19.53 -7.93 2.94
C LEU A 169 -19.87 -9.22 2.21
N GLU A 170 -18.98 -9.70 1.34
CA GLU A 170 -19.26 -10.83 0.46
C GLU A 170 -18.91 -12.16 1.16
N GLN A 171 -19.95 -12.84 1.66
CA GLN A 171 -19.81 -14.05 2.49
C GLN A 171 -19.88 -15.36 1.68
N GLU A 172 -20.44 -15.34 0.46
CA GLU A 172 -20.56 -16.53 -0.38
C GLU A 172 -19.43 -16.62 -1.40
N GLY A 173 -18.79 -17.78 -1.49
CA GLY A 173 -17.77 -18.05 -2.51
C GLY A 173 -16.48 -17.24 -2.34
N THR A 174 -16.18 -16.76 -1.14
CA THR A 174 -14.95 -16.02 -0.83
C THR A 174 -13.97 -16.86 0.00
N TYR A 175 -12.70 -16.68 -0.29
CA TYR A 175 -11.54 -17.24 0.40
C TYR A 175 -10.78 -16.09 1.05
N PRO A 176 -10.85 -15.92 2.39
CA PRO A 176 -10.12 -14.87 3.06
C PRO A 176 -8.61 -15.07 2.88
N LEU A 177 -7.88 -13.96 2.71
CA LEU A 177 -6.43 -14.01 2.67
C LEU A 177 -5.91 -14.40 4.07
N PRO A 178 -5.09 -15.46 4.20
CA PRO A 178 -4.38 -15.78 5.43
C PRO A 178 -3.54 -14.60 5.91
N GLU A 179 -3.26 -14.51 7.21
CA GLU A 179 -2.58 -13.33 7.77
C GLU A 179 -1.16 -13.17 7.21
N ALA A 180 -0.48 -14.29 6.96
CA ALA A 180 0.83 -14.31 6.27
C ALA A 180 0.78 -13.74 4.84
N GLN A 181 -0.37 -13.82 4.17
CA GLN A 181 -0.58 -13.23 2.84
C GLN A 181 -0.89 -11.74 2.94
N LEU A 182 -1.74 -11.34 3.89
CA LEU A 182 -2.01 -9.93 4.17
C LEU A 182 -0.73 -9.16 4.51
N ASP A 183 0.18 -9.75 5.28
CA ASP A 183 1.45 -9.13 5.69
C ASP A 183 2.38 -8.74 4.51
N ARG A 184 2.11 -9.27 3.30
CA ARG A 184 2.80 -8.89 2.06
C ARG A 184 2.38 -7.53 1.49
N PHE A 185 1.21 -7.02 1.86
CA PHE A 185 0.78 -5.68 1.47
C PHE A 185 1.45 -4.63 2.35
N PHE A 186 1.91 -3.54 1.74
CA PHE A 186 2.52 -2.44 2.46
C PHE A 186 1.48 -1.78 3.37
N TYR A 187 0.34 -1.41 2.79
CA TYR A 187 -0.83 -0.86 3.48
C TYR A 187 -2.09 -1.65 3.19
N LYS A 188 -2.95 -1.72 4.22
CA LYS A 188 -4.39 -1.94 4.06
C LYS A 188 -5.10 -0.61 4.27
N LEU A 189 -5.79 -0.14 3.24
CA LEU A 189 -6.51 1.12 3.22
C LEU A 189 -8.01 0.82 3.24
N SER A 190 -8.71 1.26 4.29
CA SER A 190 -10.15 1.09 4.42
C SER A 190 -10.88 2.28 3.83
N VAL A 191 -11.60 2.07 2.74
CA VAL A 191 -12.39 3.10 2.07
C VAL A 191 -13.75 3.19 2.77
N GLN A 192 -14.01 4.33 3.40
CA GLN A 192 -15.29 4.61 4.06
C GLN A 192 -16.31 5.21 3.08
N TYR A 193 -17.56 5.34 3.49
CA TYR A 193 -18.58 6.03 2.70
C TYR A 193 -18.28 7.52 2.59
N SER A 194 -18.53 8.08 1.42
CA SER A 194 -18.40 9.51 1.19
C SER A 194 -19.48 10.30 1.95
N GLY A 195 -19.11 11.46 2.48
CA GLY A 195 -20.05 12.36 3.16
C GLY A 195 -21.05 12.99 2.19
N ARG A 196 -22.06 13.71 2.71
CA ARG A 196 -23.09 14.38 1.89
C ARG A 196 -22.50 15.32 0.83
N GLU A 197 -21.51 16.13 1.19
CA GLU A 197 -20.90 17.10 0.26
C GLU A 197 -20.06 16.42 -0.82
N GLU A 198 -19.33 15.36 -0.45
CA GLU A 198 -18.57 14.56 -1.40
C GLU A 198 -19.52 13.85 -2.38
N LEU A 199 -20.62 13.26 -1.88
CA LEU A 199 -21.65 12.65 -2.73
C LEU A 199 -22.30 13.67 -3.68
N ARG A 200 -22.58 14.89 -3.21
CA ARG A 200 -23.10 15.97 -4.06
C ARG A 200 -22.14 16.26 -5.21
N GLU A 201 -20.85 16.36 -4.92
CA GLU A 201 -19.83 16.61 -5.93
C GLU A 201 -19.61 15.41 -6.87
N ILE A 202 -19.67 14.17 -6.36
CA ILE A 202 -19.67 12.95 -7.18
C ILE A 202 -20.83 12.97 -8.17
N LEU A 203 -22.05 13.26 -7.70
CA LEU A 203 -23.24 13.37 -8.55
C LEU A 203 -23.06 14.46 -9.60
N ASN A 204 -22.59 15.65 -9.21
CA ASN A 204 -22.34 16.74 -10.16
C ASN A 204 -21.36 16.35 -11.26
N ARG A 205 -20.26 15.66 -10.94
CA ARG A 205 -19.25 15.26 -11.95
C ARG A 205 -19.71 14.10 -12.83
N THR A 206 -20.42 13.13 -12.26
CA THR A 206 -20.79 11.90 -12.99
C THR A 206 -22.07 12.03 -13.81
N THR A 207 -22.99 12.91 -13.43
CA THR A 207 -24.31 13.04 -14.09
C THR A 207 -24.39 14.16 -15.12
N THR A 208 -23.41 15.07 -15.18
CA THR A 208 -23.40 16.22 -16.11
C THR A 208 -22.77 15.91 -17.47
N GLY A 209 -22.28 14.68 -17.69
CA GLY A 209 -21.70 14.25 -18.97
C GLY A 209 -20.30 14.79 -19.26
N HIS A 210 -19.69 15.55 -18.34
CA HIS A 210 -18.31 16.01 -18.48
C HIS A 210 -17.32 14.84 -18.29
N LYS A 211 -16.60 14.48 -19.36
CA LYS A 211 -15.46 13.57 -19.26
C LYS A 211 -14.24 14.32 -18.74
N VAL A 212 -13.75 13.88 -17.60
CA VAL A 212 -12.48 14.36 -17.04
C VAL A 212 -11.33 13.77 -17.85
N GLU A 213 -10.54 14.63 -18.50
CA GLU A 213 -9.31 14.23 -19.16
C GLU A 213 -8.15 14.26 -18.15
N ILE A 214 -7.54 13.11 -17.93
CA ILE A 214 -6.37 12.94 -17.06
C ILE A 214 -5.14 12.86 -17.95
N ARG A 215 -4.09 13.62 -17.61
CA ARG A 215 -2.86 13.65 -18.40
C ARG A 215 -1.75 12.90 -17.68
N PRO A 216 -0.90 12.14 -18.41
CA PRO A 216 0.25 11.50 -17.81
C PRO A 216 1.27 12.57 -17.38
N VAL A 217 1.64 12.56 -16.10
CA VAL A 217 2.57 13.54 -15.51
C VAL A 217 3.87 12.91 -15.01
N LEU A 218 3.89 11.58 -14.87
CA LEU A 218 5.03 10.85 -14.30
C LEU A 218 5.27 9.52 -15.02
N ASP A 219 6.53 9.13 -15.20
CA ASP A 219 6.95 7.88 -15.84
C ASP A 219 7.63 6.92 -14.86
N GLY A 220 7.89 5.69 -15.31
CA GLY A 220 8.50 4.63 -14.49
C GLY A 220 9.91 4.96 -14.00
N GLU A 221 10.73 5.57 -14.84
CA GLU A 221 12.11 5.91 -14.46
C GLU A 221 12.13 6.93 -13.32
N LYS A 222 11.29 7.97 -13.38
CA LYS A 222 11.17 8.96 -12.32
C LYS A 222 10.62 8.34 -11.03
N ILE A 223 9.63 7.45 -11.12
CA ILE A 223 9.13 6.72 -9.94
C ILE A 223 10.26 5.94 -9.26
N ILE A 224 11.07 5.20 -10.03
CA ILE A 224 12.21 4.45 -9.47
C ILE A 224 13.22 5.40 -8.81
N ARG A 225 13.55 6.54 -9.44
CA ARG A 225 14.45 7.55 -8.85
C ARG A 225 13.89 8.09 -7.52
N HIS A 226 12.59 8.36 -7.47
CA HIS A 226 11.90 8.79 -6.25
C HIS A 226 11.90 7.71 -5.17
N GLN A 227 11.70 6.43 -5.53
CA GLN A 227 11.83 5.31 -4.59
C GLN A 227 13.23 5.22 -3.96
N GLN A 228 14.28 5.51 -4.72
CA GLN A 228 15.64 5.58 -4.18
C GLN A 228 15.86 6.82 -3.30
N LEU A 229 15.27 7.97 -3.65
CA LEU A 229 15.32 9.18 -2.84
C LEU A 229 14.66 8.95 -1.46
N VAL A 230 13.48 8.34 -1.42
CA VAL A 230 12.77 8.04 -0.16
C VAL A 230 13.67 7.24 0.79
N LYS A 231 14.42 6.25 0.30
CA LYS A 231 15.34 5.45 1.14
C LYS A 231 16.44 6.28 1.79
N ARG A 232 16.86 7.37 1.16
CA ARG A 232 17.95 8.27 1.64
C ARG A 232 17.54 9.22 2.76
N VAL A 233 16.24 9.41 3.01
CA VAL A 233 15.75 10.27 4.10
C VAL A 233 16.24 9.72 5.44
N VAL A 234 16.72 10.60 6.31
CA VAL A 234 17.35 10.23 7.58
C VAL A 234 16.28 9.96 8.64
N ILE A 235 16.51 8.94 9.47
CA ILE A 235 15.74 8.70 10.68
C ILE A 235 16.70 8.71 11.87
N ALA A 236 16.41 9.54 12.87
CA ALA A 236 17.22 9.59 14.06
C ALA A 236 17.01 8.32 14.90
N PRO A 237 18.03 7.81 15.62
CA PRO A 237 17.92 6.55 16.38
C PRO A 237 16.74 6.52 17.35
N HIS A 238 16.44 7.62 18.02
CA HIS A 238 15.31 7.72 18.96
C HIS A 238 13.93 7.69 18.28
N VAL A 239 13.82 8.18 17.04
CA VAL A 239 12.58 8.10 16.25
C VAL A 239 12.38 6.69 15.69
N GLN A 240 13.47 6.05 15.25
CA GLN A 240 13.45 4.66 14.83
C GLN A 240 13.06 3.73 15.98
N ASP A 241 13.62 3.96 17.17
CA ASP A 241 13.26 3.24 18.38
C ASP A 241 11.78 3.41 18.74
N TYR A 242 11.21 4.62 18.59
CA TYR A 242 9.77 4.81 18.77
C TYR A 242 8.92 3.97 17.80
N ALA A 243 9.32 3.89 16.53
CA ALA A 243 8.63 3.04 15.55
C ALA A 243 8.68 1.55 15.95
N ILE A 244 9.84 1.08 16.46
CA ILE A 244 10.01 -0.27 16.98
C ILE A 244 9.12 -0.48 18.21
N ARG A 245 9.09 0.46 19.14
CA ARG A 245 8.24 0.40 20.34
C ARG A 245 6.76 0.33 19.98
N CYS A 246 6.28 1.09 18.99
CA CYS A 246 4.89 0.96 18.52
C CYS A 246 4.58 -0.46 18.04
N VAL A 247 5.51 -1.12 17.34
CA VAL A 247 5.34 -2.52 16.89
C VAL A 247 5.36 -3.48 18.09
N LEU A 248 6.35 -3.37 18.97
CA LEU A 248 6.45 -4.22 20.17
C LEU A 248 5.27 -4.04 21.12
N ALA A 249 4.70 -2.83 21.20
CA ALA A 249 3.53 -2.55 22.02
C ALA A 249 2.28 -3.30 21.58
N THR A 250 2.23 -3.83 20.35
CA THR A 250 1.12 -4.68 19.89
C THR A 250 1.26 -6.15 20.25
N HIS A 251 2.38 -6.57 20.84
CA HIS A 251 2.61 -7.96 21.22
C HIS A 251 2.03 -8.22 22.61
N PRO A 252 1.02 -9.10 22.76
CA PRO A 252 0.48 -9.45 24.08
C PRO A 252 1.57 -9.97 25.01
N GLN A 253 1.48 -9.61 26.28
CA GLN A 253 2.44 -9.92 27.35
C GLN A 253 3.85 -9.34 27.13
N GLY A 254 4.03 -8.48 26.11
CA GLY A 254 5.28 -7.79 25.85
C GLY A 254 5.57 -6.67 26.86
N VAL A 255 6.83 -6.23 26.91
CA VAL A 255 7.30 -5.15 27.82
C VAL A 255 6.52 -3.85 27.63
N TYR A 256 6.13 -3.55 26.40
CA TYR A 256 5.42 -2.33 26.00
C TYR A 256 3.90 -2.55 25.79
N ALA A 257 3.38 -3.73 26.12
CA ALA A 257 1.98 -4.06 25.89
C ALA A 257 1.06 -3.28 26.85
N THR A 258 0.07 -2.57 26.29
CA THR A 258 -0.96 -1.90 27.09
C THR A 258 -1.97 -2.92 27.64
N PRO A 259 -2.73 -2.60 28.70
CA PRO A 259 -3.81 -3.47 29.19
C PRO A 259 -4.80 -3.86 28.08
N MET A 260 -5.14 -2.90 27.21
CA MET A 260 -6.02 -3.12 26.05
C MET A 260 -5.43 -4.12 25.05
N VAL A 261 -4.13 -4.05 24.78
CA VAL A 261 -3.46 -5.02 23.90
C VAL A 261 -3.48 -6.42 24.52
N ASN A 262 -3.21 -6.54 25.81
CA ASN A 262 -3.24 -7.82 26.51
C ASN A 262 -4.64 -8.43 26.55
N GLN A 263 -5.67 -7.60 26.61
CA GLN A 263 -7.05 -8.04 26.65
C GLN A 263 -7.58 -8.42 25.27
N PHE A 264 -7.26 -7.68 24.20
CA PHE A 264 -7.95 -7.83 22.92
C PHE A 264 -7.10 -8.36 21.76
N LEU A 265 -5.76 -8.36 21.86
CA LEU A 265 -4.92 -8.90 20.78
C LEU A 265 -4.50 -10.34 21.06
N ARG A 266 -4.58 -11.17 20.01
CA ARG A 266 -4.03 -12.52 19.96
C ARG A 266 -2.61 -12.53 19.39
N VAL A 267 -2.37 -11.72 18.35
CA VAL A 267 -1.10 -11.69 17.62
C VAL A 267 -0.73 -10.22 17.32
N GLY A 268 0.51 -9.87 17.63
CA GLY A 268 1.09 -8.56 17.36
C GLY A 268 1.64 -8.43 15.93
N ALA A 269 2.00 -7.20 15.55
CA ALA A 269 2.45 -6.90 14.20
C ALA A 269 3.83 -7.49 13.87
N SER A 270 4.03 -7.92 12.63
CA SER A 270 5.30 -8.46 12.15
C SER A 270 6.39 -7.38 12.02
N PRO A 271 7.68 -7.75 11.88
CA PRO A 271 8.76 -6.80 11.58
C PRO A 271 8.55 -5.98 10.30
N ARG A 272 7.72 -6.45 9.36
CA ARG A 272 7.35 -5.69 8.15
C ARG A 272 6.56 -4.43 8.49
N ALA A 273 5.85 -4.40 9.63
CA ALA A 273 5.21 -3.19 10.12
C ALA A 273 6.23 -2.06 10.38
N ALA A 274 7.35 -2.38 11.05
CA ALA A 274 8.39 -1.38 11.34
C ALA A 274 9.02 -0.83 10.06
N GLN A 275 9.22 -1.69 9.06
CA GLN A 275 9.70 -1.28 7.73
C GLN A 275 8.70 -0.37 7.02
N ALA A 276 7.42 -0.75 7.02
CA ALA A 276 6.36 0.03 6.39
C ALA A 276 6.19 1.41 7.02
N ILE A 277 6.12 1.47 8.36
CA ILE A 277 6.07 2.71 9.13
C ILE A 277 7.26 3.61 8.78
N THR A 278 8.48 3.06 8.79
CA THR A 278 9.69 3.85 8.53
C THR A 278 9.68 4.43 7.12
N LEU A 279 9.39 3.62 6.09
CA LEU A 279 9.39 4.08 4.71
C LEU A 279 8.27 5.09 4.43
N ALA A 280 7.07 4.87 4.99
CA ALA A 280 5.97 5.81 4.83
C ALA A 280 6.22 7.14 5.55
N ALA A 281 6.79 7.10 6.74
CA ALA A 281 7.15 8.31 7.49
C ALA A 281 8.20 9.14 6.76
N LYS A 282 9.12 8.50 6.01
CA LYS A 282 10.07 9.18 5.12
C LYS A 282 9.36 9.89 3.95
N VAL A 283 8.33 9.28 3.36
CA VAL A 283 7.50 9.95 2.33
C VAL A 283 6.83 11.19 2.91
N ARG A 284 6.22 11.10 4.09
CA ARG A 284 5.57 12.25 4.75
C ARG A 284 6.56 13.38 5.05
N ALA A 285 7.73 13.05 5.59
CA ALA A 285 8.79 14.03 5.83
C ALA A 285 9.16 14.78 4.53
N LEU A 286 9.33 14.07 3.41
CA LEU A 286 9.62 14.69 2.12
C LEU A 286 8.50 15.62 1.66
N LEU A 287 7.22 15.24 1.84
CA LEU A 287 6.08 16.08 1.46
C LEU A 287 6.01 17.39 2.26
N ASP A 288 6.45 17.35 3.51
CA ASP A 288 6.54 18.47 4.44
C ASP A 288 7.82 19.31 4.29
N ASN A 289 8.62 19.06 3.25
CA ASN A 289 9.92 19.71 3.03
C ASN A 289 10.93 19.46 4.17
N ARG A 290 10.87 18.29 4.79
CA ARG A 290 11.80 17.85 5.85
C ARG A 290 12.67 16.71 5.35
N PHE A 291 13.96 16.78 5.66
CA PHE A 291 14.95 15.77 5.30
C PHE A 291 15.12 14.67 6.37
N HIS A 292 14.35 14.76 7.45
CA HIS A 292 14.38 13.82 8.56
C HIS A 292 12.97 13.48 9.03
N VAL A 293 12.80 12.25 9.51
CA VAL A 293 11.55 11.76 10.10
C VAL A 293 11.38 12.28 11.52
N SER A 294 10.16 12.67 11.86
CA SER A 294 9.73 13.09 13.20
C SER A 294 8.79 12.05 13.83
N PHE A 295 8.56 12.14 15.14
CA PHE A 295 7.57 11.29 15.82
C PHE A 295 6.16 11.45 15.24
N ARG A 296 5.79 12.64 14.76
CA ARG A 296 4.48 12.89 14.15
C ARG A 296 4.28 12.04 12.90
N ASP A 297 5.29 11.96 12.05
CA ASP A 297 5.24 11.16 10.82
C ASP A 297 4.96 9.69 11.11
N ILE A 298 5.58 9.16 12.17
CA ILE A 298 5.37 7.79 12.64
C ILE A 298 3.91 7.59 13.06
N LYS A 299 3.37 8.47 13.89
CA LYS A 299 1.98 8.36 14.40
C LYS A 299 0.95 8.33 13.27
N GLU A 300 1.13 9.15 12.24
CA GLU A 300 0.19 9.29 11.13
C GLU A 300 0.18 8.08 10.17
N VAL A 301 1.21 7.21 10.20
CA VAL A 301 1.33 6.05 9.29
C VAL A 301 1.13 4.70 9.98
N VAL A 302 1.08 4.66 11.32
CA VAL A 302 0.99 3.41 12.10
C VAL A 302 -0.28 2.62 11.75
N VAL A 303 -1.45 3.25 11.72
CA VAL A 303 -2.73 2.54 11.53
C VAL A 303 -2.81 1.84 10.15
N PRO A 304 -2.59 2.51 9.00
CA PRO A 304 -2.63 1.83 7.69
C PRO A 304 -1.49 0.81 7.52
N ALA A 305 -0.36 0.99 8.22
CA ALA A 305 0.73 0.03 8.24
C ALA A 305 0.44 -1.22 9.08
N MET A 306 -0.35 -1.13 10.14
CA MET A 306 -0.45 -2.22 11.13
C MET A 306 -1.79 -2.93 11.18
N ARG A 307 -2.88 -2.33 10.69
CA ARG A 307 -4.25 -2.85 10.87
C ARG A 307 -4.48 -4.28 10.37
N HIS A 308 -3.74 -4.70 9.35
CA HIS A 308 -3.79 -6.05 8.76
C HIS A 308 -2.70 -6.99 9.27
N ARG A 309 -1.88 -6.51 10.22
CA ARG A 309 -0.77 -7.26 10.82
C ARG A 309 -1.04 -7.63 12.28
N VAL A 310 -2.10 -7.12 12.88
CA VAL A 310 -2.56 -7.47 14.23
C VAL A 310 -3.84 -8.28 14.13
N ILE A 311 -4.03 -9.21 15.08
CA ILE A 311 -5.19 -10.10 15.11
C ILE A 311 -5.87 -9.97 16.45
N LEU A 312 -7.17 -9.69 16.43
CA LEU A 312 -8.02 -9.67 17.62
C LEU A 312 -8.21 -11.09 18.15
N ASN A 313 -8.41 -11.22 19.46
CA ASN A 313 -8.91 -12.45 20.05
C ASN A 313 -10.45 -12.46 20.04
N PHE A 314 -11.04 -13.57 20.45
CA PHE A 314 -12.49 -13.74 20.46
C PHE A 314 -13.22 -12.71 21.34
N GLU A 315 -12.61 -12.29 22.45
CA GLU A 315 -13.18 -11.26 23.33
C GLU A 315 -13.25 -9.90 22.62
N GLY A 316 -12.17 -9.50 21.95
CA GLY A 316 -12.15 -8.27 21.14
C GLY A 316 -13.19 -8.29 20.02
N GLU A 317 -13.35 -9.41 19.34
CA GLU A 317 -14.41 -9.57 18.32
C GLU A 317 -15.81 -9.48 18.93
N ALA A 318 -16.05 -10.14 20.07
CA ALA A 318 -17.34 -10.17 20.75
C ALA A 318 -17.75 -8.79 21.31
N GLU A 319 -16.78 -7.99 21.77
CA GLU A 319 -17.01 -6.62 22.25
C GLU A 319 -17.08 -5.58 21.13
N GLY A 320 -16.96 -5.99 19.86
CA GLY A 320 -17.02 -5.08 18.71
C GLY A 320 -15.78 -4.20 18.57
N MET A 321 -14.65 -4.61 19.15
CA MET A 321 -13.39 -3.91 19.01
C MET A 321 -12.89 -4.00 17.58
N THR A 322 -12.25 -2.93 17.10
CA THR A 322 -11.57 -2.92 15.80
C THR A 322 -10.06 -2.84 15.99
N THR A 323 -9.30 -3.35 15.03
CA THR A 323 -7.84 -3.24 15.03
C THR A 323 -7.38 -1.79 15.01
N ASP A 324 -8.10 -0.92 14.29
CA ASP A 324 -7.83 0.52 14.24
C ASP A 324 -7.95 1.16 15.64
N MET A 325 -9.01 0.86 16.42
CA MET A 325 -9.18 1.37 17.79
C MET A 325 -8.04 0.94 18.73
N VAL A 326 -7.60 -0.32 18.64
CA VAL A 326 -6.48 -0.82 19.45
C VAL A 326 -5.18 -0.10 19.05
N LEU A 327 -4.94 0.09 17.75
CA LEU A 327 -3.74 0.75 17.25
C LEU A 327 -3.70 2.24 17.60
N GLU A 328 -4.82 2.95 17.56
CA GLU A 328 -4.93 4.34 18.03
C GLU A 328 -4.56 4.47 19.50
N LYS A 329 -5.01 3.50 20.32
CA LYS A 329 -4.62 3.45 21.73
C LYS A 329 -3.13 3.17 21.91
N VAL A 330 -2.57 2.23 21.14
CA VAL A 330 -1.12 1.95 21.13
C VAL A 330 -0.31 3.20 20.78
N ILE A 331 -0.73 3.97 19.77
CA ILE A 331 -0.06 5.23 19.39
C ILE A 331 -0.07 6.25 20.54
N THR A 332 -1.19 6.33 21.27
CA THR A 332 -1.40 7.29 22.35
C THR A 332 -0.61 6.92 23.60
N ASP A 333 -0.59 5.63 23.96
CA ASP A 333 0.00 5.15 25.21
C ASP A 333 1.50 4.85 25.09
N THR A 334 2.01 4.60 23.87
CA THR A 334 3.45 4.37 23.68
C THR A 334 4.22 5.68 23.86
N PRO A 335 5.15 5.77 24.83
CA PRO A 335 5.89 7.00 25.09
C PRO A 335 6.87 7.30 23.94
N GLN A 336 7.05 8.58 23.59
CA GLN A 336 7.96 8.98 22.51
C GLN A 336 9.43 8.86 22.92
N THR A 337 9.73 9.07 24.20
CA THR A 337 11.07 8.93 24.78
C THR A 337 11.03 7.92 25.92
N ILE A 338 12.08 7.11 26.05
CA ILE A 338 12.26 6.28 27.24
C ILE A 338 12.92 7.19 28.28
N GLU A 339 12.18 7.63 29.28
CA GLU A 339 12.81 8.10 30.50
C GLU A 339 13.48 6.88 31.16
N SER A 340 14.73 7.04 31.59
CA SER A 340 15.63 5.98 32.09
C SER A 340 15.04 5.11 33.21
N GLU A 341 13.91 5.50 33.81
CA GLU A 341 13.25 4.79 34.90
C GLU A 341 12.48 3.54 34.46
N LEU A 342 12.02 3.45 33.20
CA LEU A 342 11.26 2.28 32.71
C LEU A 342 12.10 1.01 32.52
N VAL A 343 13.42 1.15 32.37
CA VAL A 343 14.35 0.01 32.22
C VAL A 343 14.83 -0.52 33.58
N ALA A 344 14.76 0.30 34.63
CA ALA A 344 15.25 -0.06 35.97
C ALA A 344 14.24 -0.86 36.82
N GLY A 345 12.98 -0.96 36.39
CA GLY A 345 11.88 -1.50 37.22
C GLY A 345 11.48 -2.96 37.00
N LYS A 346 12.15 -3.72 36.12
CA LYS A 346 11.82 -5.14 35.87
C LYS A 346 13.07 -5.98 35.58
N ALA A 347 14.03 -5.95 36.52
CA ALA A 347 15.08 -6.97 36.63
C ALA A 347 14.65 -8.02 37.66
#